data_AF-A0A9Q0R658-F1
#
_entry.id   AF-A0A9Q0R658-F1
#
_cell.length_a   1.000
_cell.length_b   1.000
_cell.length_c   1.000
_cell.angle_alpha   90.00
_cell.angle_beta   90.00
_cell.angle_gamma   90.00
#
_symmetry.space_group_name_H-M   'P 1'
#
loop_
_entity.id
_entity.type
_entity.pdbx_description
1 polymer ?
#
loop_
_entity_poly.entity_id
_entity_poly.type
_entity_poly.pdbx_seq_one_letter_code
_entity_poly.pdbx_strand_id
1 'polypeptide(L)'
;MTTSIIQVDDGSIPGKTQQEKKANYQYWSQFNLEKYYQKIKPFTFYTEFIPLKKFQIEILLKTLTDKKINQNEQIIIDKIYQDLKQSISNVKKICNCDKVFAKLSTRSPKDAVDKIQSKIISNLKKEKEKENKHQIQIQNQNENQIQFEIQIPNQNQNQNQNQNQNLNDDLNLKLVQIRKAFFQTMAFDSVEEVMEFFKWSFRIISDLRRFIEFQDESLNENQNQNQNQNQNENENENENENENQNQNQNQNQNQNQNQNQNQNQNQNENENENQNQNQNQNENQNQNQNQNQNQNQIENQNQNQNQNNLEFDDSLQIVIREFVDFSISNEFRGFVYQGKLNAISQYYSHCFFQDLVQNKESIQKLILNFFESINETIEKKCGFKNYIIDFVVLNNLDVKIIELNPFCEQTGSALFSWNIDKNIIENGPFTFRIRENKEDDKIIQAILNQWKEIIEKKKKKKKKIKKKKKKI
;
A
#
# COMPACT_ATOMS: atom_id res chain seq x y z
N MET A 1 21.18 -16.54 10.13
CA MET A 1 19.76 -16.67 10.48
C MET A 1 19.19 -15.27 10.67
N THR A 2 18.32 -14.80 9.79
CA THR A 2 17.49 -13.61 10.02
C THR A 2 16.07 -14.11 10.29
N THR A 3 15.59 -13.90 11.51
CA THR A 3 14.23 -14.32 11.89
C THR A 3 13.21 -13.54 11.07
N SER A 4 12.39 -14.25 10.30
CA SER A 4 11.19 -13.71 9.67
C SER A 4 10.08 -13.47 10.71
N ILE A 5 10.41 -12.69 11.75
CA ILE A 5 9.42 -11.92 12.48
C ILE A 5 8.72 -11.09 11.40
N ILE A 6 7.42 -11.31 11.23
CA ILE A 6 6.59 -10.34 10.53
C ILE A 6 6.71 -9.07 11.36
N GLN A 7 7.52 -8.10 10.91
CA GLN A 7 7.56 -6.77 11.53
C GLN A 7 6.13 -6.28 11.55
N VAL A 8 5.59 -6.12 12.76
CA VAL A 8 4.25 -5.59 12.96
C VAL A 8 4.37 -4.11 12.69
N ASP A 9 4.04 -3.73 11.45
CA ASP A 9 3.87 -2.34 11.06
C ASP A 9 2.77 -1.75 11.95
N ASP A 10 3.19 -0.95 12.92
CA ASP A 10 2.37 -0.34 13.96
C ASP A 10 1.57 0.88 13.48
N GLY A 11 1.78 1.30 12.21
CA GLY A 11 1.24 2.52 11.64
C GLY A 11 2.28 3.61 11.47
N SER A 12 3.41 3.56 12.18
CA SER A 12 4.41 4.62 12.16
C SER A 12 4.94 4.89 10.74
N ILE A 13 5.15 6.16 10.43
CA ILE A 13 5.92 6.56 9.25
C ILE A 13 7.40 6.47 9.62
N PRO A 14 8.28 5.85 8.80
CA PRO A 14 9.70 5.84 9.09
C PRO A 14 10.29 7.25 8.96
N GLY A 15 11.15 7.61 9.90
CA GLY A 15 11.81 8.91 10.00
C GLY A 15 12.15 9.21 11.45
N LYS A 16 13.31 9.82 11.69
CA LYS A 16 13.75 10.31 13.00
C LYS A 16 13.10 11.65 13.34
N THR A 17 12.83 12.48 12.31
CA THR A 17 12.15 13.77 12.44
C THR A 17 10.77 13.73 11.77
N GLN A 18 9.87 14.64 12.17
CA GLN A 18 8.56 14.77 11.52
C GLN A 18 8.71 15.18 10.04
N GLN A 19 9.71 15.99 9.69
CA GLN A 19 10.02 16.37 8.31
C GLN A 19 10.46 15.16 7.46
N GLU A 20 11.32 14.27 7.99
CA GLU A 20 11.70 13.02 7.32
C GLU A 20 10.49 12.11 7.10
N LYS A 21 9.61 11.98 8.11
CA LYS A 21 8.36 11.22 7.98
C LYS A 21 7.46 11.81 6.89
N LYS A 22 7.19 13.12 6.93
CA LYS A 22 6.35 13.82 5.96
C LYS A 22 6.86 13.59 4.53
N ALA A 23 8.17 13.74 4.32
CA ALA A 23 8.81 13.48 3.04
C ALA A 23 8.71 12.01 2.60
N ASN A 24 8.93 11.04 3.52
CA ASN A 24 8.78 9.61 3.21
C ASN A 24 7.33 9.24 2.86
N TYR A 25 6.34 9.78 3.57
CA TYR A 25 4.93 9.56 3.24
C TYR A 25 4.57 10.18 1.88
N GLN A 26 5.03 11.41 1.59
CA GLN A 26 4.81 12.07 0.30
C GLN A 26 5.46 11.29 -0.86
N TYR A 27 6.69 10.79 -0.68
CA TYR A 27 7.34 9.93 -1.68
C TYR A 27 6.59 8.61 -1.89
N TRP A 28 6.14 7.96 -0.81
CA TRP A 28 5.37 6.71 -0.90
C TRP A 28 3.98 6.91 -1.52
N SER A 29 3.29 8.03 -1.23
CA SER A 29 1.94 8.28 -1.77
C SER A 29 1.94 8.53 -3.27
N GLN A 30 3.08 8.85 -3.89
CA GLN A 30 3.22 8.86 -5.36
C GLN A 30 2.98 7.46 -5.97
N PHE A 31 3.30 6.39 -5.24
CA PHE A 31 3.10 5.00 -5.64
C PHE A 31 1.71 4.44 -5.27
N ASN A 32 0.78 5.29 -4.83
CA ASN A 32 -0.64 4.96 -4.81
C ASN A 32 -1.14 4.66 -6.23
N LEU A 33 -1.86 3.55 -6.42
CA LEU A 33 -2.22 3.04 -7.75
C LEU A 33 -3.02 4.05 -8.59
N GLU A 34 -3.93 4.80 -7.98
CA GLU A 34 -4.78 5.80 -8.64
C GLU A 34 -3.97 6.91 -9.36
N LYS A 35 -2.79 7.29 -8.84
CA LYS A 35 -1.98 8.39 -9.40
C LYS A 35 -1.30 8.03 -10.73
N TYR A 36 -1.15 6.73 -11.03
CA TYR A 36 -0.56 6.24 -12.28
C TYR A 36 -1.45 5.29 -13.10
N TYR A 37 -2.51 4.70 -12.53
CA TYR A 37 -3.34 3.68 -13.20
C TYR A 37 -3.84 4.10 -14.59
N GLN A 38 -4.39 5.30 -14.76
CA GLN A 38 -4.92 5.73 -16.06
C GLN A 38 -3.85 5.76 -17.17
N LYS A 39 -2.58 6.04 -16.80
CA LYS A 39 -1.44 6.06 -17.73
C LYS A 39 -0.98 4.64 -18.09
N ILE A 40 -1.06 3.69 -17.15
CA ILE A 40 -0.66 2.29 -17.35
C ILE A 40 -1.81 1.33 -17.70
N LYS A 41 -3.05 1.82 -17.81
CA LYS A 41 -4.28 1.02 -17.97
C LYS A 41 -4.22 -0.08 -19.05
N PRO A 42 -3.61 0.12 -20.24
CA PRO A 42 -3.45 -0.95 -21.24
C PRO A 42 -2.57 -2.12 -20.77
N PHE A 43 -1.63 -1.84 -19.86
CA PHE A 43 -0.53 -2.73 -19.48
C PHE A 43 -0.76 -3.43 -18.13
N THR A 44 -1.94 -3.28 -17.52
CA THR A 44 -2.27 -3.83 -16.19
C THR A 44 -3.64 -4.53 -16.20
N PHE A 45 -4.19 -4.82 -15.03
CA PHE A 45 -5.50 -5.45 -14.82
C PHE A 45 -6.60 -4.40 -14.64
N TYR A 46 -7.83 -4.69 -15.08
CA TYR A 46 -8.93 -3.74 -14.95
C TYR A 46 -9.21 -3.43 -13.48
N THR A 47 -9.37 -2.14 -13.17
CA THR A 47 -9.43 -1.62 -11.81
C THR A 47 -10.43 -0.47 -11.71
N GLU A 48 -11.23 -0.49 -10.65
CA GLU A 48 -12.07 0.60 -10.16
C GLU A 48 -11.61 1.09 -8.77
N PHE A 49 -12.02 2.30 -8.41
CA PHE A 49 -11.56 3.02 -7.22
C PHE A 49 -12.76 3.64 -6.50
N ILE A 50 -12.75 3.55 -5.17
CA ILE A 50 -13.78 4.10 -4.28
C ILE A 50 -13.08 5.10 -3.34
N PRO A 51 -13.18 6.42 -3.57
CA PRO A 51 -12.52 7.43 -2.75
C PRO A 51 -13.14 7.50 -1.36
N LEU A 52 -12.30 7.53 -0.33
CA LEU A 52 -12.72 7.72 1.06
C LEU A 52 -12.25 9.07 1.58
N LYS A 53 -13.18 9.97 1.91
CA LYS A 53 -12.87 11.21 2.64
C LYS A 53 -12.41 10.88 4.06
N LYS A 54 -11.62 11.75 4.69
CA LYS A 54 -11.03 11.53 6.03
C LYS A 54 -12.04 11.01 7.08
N PHE A 55 -13.23 11.60 7.17
CA PHE A 55 -14.26 11.14 8.11
C PHE A 55 -14.76 9.71 7.81
N GLN A 56 -14.81 9.29 6.54
CA GLN A 56 -15.15 7.92 6.15
C GLN A 56 -14.03 6.96 6.56
N ILE A 57 -12.76 7.36 6.43
CA ILE A 57 -11.58 6.59 6.86
C ILE A 57 -11.58 6.40 8.38
N GLU A 58 -11.90 7.44 9.16
CA GLU A 58 -12.03 7.37 10.62
C GLU A 58 -13.15 6.40 11.05
N ILE A 59 -14.32 6.47 10.42
CA ILE A 59 -15.48 5.62 10.74
C ILE A 59 -15.24 4.17 10.29
N LEU A 60 -14.59 3.97 9.13
CA LEU A 60 -14.11 2.67 8.67
C LEU A 60 -13.10 2.09 9.67
N LEU A 61 -12.14 2.87 10.13
CA LEU A 61 -11.15 2.45 11.13
C LEU A 61 -11.81 2.10 12.49
N LYS A 62 -12.81 2.87 12.95
CA LYS A 62 -13.63 2.51 14.13
C LYS A 62 -14.28 1.13 13.93
N THR A 63 -14.94 0.94 12.80
CA THR A 63 -15.68 -0.29 12.45
C THR A 63 -14.77 -1.51 12.34
N LEU A 64 -13.65 -1.40 11.63
CA LEU A 64 -12.67 -2.49 11.47
C LEU A 64 -11.95 -2.82 12.80
N THR A 65 -11.89 -1.89 13.77
CA THR A 65 -11.28 -2.11 15.09
C THR A 65 -12.28 -2.44 16.21
N ASP A 66 -13.52 -2.84 15.86
CA ASP A 66 -14.60 -3.19 16.81
C ASP A 66 -14.94 -2.07 17.82
N LYS A 67 -14.67 -0.81 17.49
CA LYS A 67 -15.17 0.34 18.26
C LYS A 67 -16.66 0.54 17.96
N LYS A 68 -17.42 0.99 18.97
CA LYS A 68 -18.81 1.40 18.78
C LYS A 68 -18.89 2.57 17.80
N ILE A 69 -19.88 2.51 16.91
CA ILE A 69 -20.29 3.60 16.03
C ILE A 69 -21.77 3.93 16.29
N ASN A 70 -22.19 5.16 15.99
CA ASN A 70 -23.58 5.61 16.12
C ASN A 70 -24.38 5.42 14.81
N GLN A 71 -25.68 5.76 14.82
CA GLN A 71 -26.57 5.56 13.66
C GLN A 71 -26.15 6.36 12.42
N ASN A 72 -25.65 7.59 12.57
CA ASN A 72 -25.18 8.40 11.45
C ASN A 72 -23.86 7.85 10.88
N GLU A 73 -23.00 7.32 11.76
CA GLU A 73 -21.78 6.61 11.34
C GLU A 73 -22.10 5.27 10.63
N GLN A 74 -23.15 4.56 11.05
CA GLN A 74 -23.61 3.35 10.37
C GLN A 74 -24.08 3.64 8.94
N ILE A 75 -24.83 4.72 8.70
CA ILE A 75 -25.24 5.15 7.34
C ILE A 75 -24.03 5.37 6.42
N ILE A 76 -22.92 5.91 6.97
CA ILE A 76 -21.68 6.11 6.23
C ILE A 76 -20.99 4.77 5.89
N ILE A 77 -21.01 3.80 6.81
CA ILE A 77 -20.55 2.43 6.53
C ILE A 77 -21.44 1.75 5.48
N ASP A 78 -22.75 1.85 5.60
CA ASP A 78 -23.71 1.24 4.67
C ASP A 78 -23.50 1.77 3.24
N LYS A 79 -23.21 3.07 3.09
CA LYS A 79 -22.84 3.69 1.82
C LYS A 79 -21.55 3.07 1.25
N ILE A 80 -20.48 2.94 2.05
CA ILE A 80 -19.24 2.27 1.62
C ILE A 80 -19.52 0.82 1.19
N TYR A 81 -20.40 0.10 1.89
CA TYR A 81 -20.81 -1.26 1.50
C TYR A 81 -21.56 -1.30 0.17
N GLN A 82 -22.44 -0.33 -0.13
CA GLN A 82 -23.11 -0.26 -1.45
C GLN A 82 -22.12 0.08 -2.58
N ASP A 83 -21.18 0.99 -2.34
CA ASP A 83 -20.18 1.39 -3.36
C ASP A 83 -19.21 0.24 -3.64
N LEU A 84 -18.78 -0.50 -2.60
CA LEU A 84 -18.06 -1.77 -2.76
C LEU A 84 -18.89 -2.79 -3.55
N LYS A 85 -20.17 -2.99 -3.20
CA LYS A 85 -21.05 -3.95 -3.88
C LYS A 85 -21.22 -3.61 -5.38
N GLN A 86 -21.41 -2.35 -5.70
CA GLN A 86 -21.53 -1.88 -7.08
C GLN A 86 -20.22 -2.10 -7.84
N SER A 87 -19.09 -1.73 -7.25
CA SER A 87 -17.78 -1.85 -7.91
C SER A 87 -17.36 -3.31 -8.14
N ILE A 88 -17.59 -4.19 -7.15
CA ILE A 88 -17.41 -5.64 -7.33
C ILE A 88 -18.29 -6.17 -8.47
N SER A 89 -19.55 -5.73 -8.56
CA SER A 89 -20.47 -6.12 -9.64
C SER A 89 -20.00 -5.62 -11.03
N ASN A 90 -19.51 -4.38 -11.11
CA ASN A 90 -18.96 -3.80 -12.33
C ASN A 90 -17.73 -4.57 -12.83
N VAL A 91 -16.73 -4.77 -11.97
CA VAL A 91 -15.49 -5.47 -12.31
C VAL A 91 -15.78 -6.90 -12.79
N LYS A 92 -16.63 -7.65 -12.07
CA LYS A 92 -17.06 -9.00 -12.50
C LYS A 92 -17.73 -8.99 -13.88
N LYS A 93 -18.63 -8.02 -14.14
CA LYS A 93 -19.34 -7.89 -15.43
C LYS A 93 -18.41 -7.50 -16.58
N ILE A 94 -17.49 -6.56 -16.35
CA ILE A 94 -16.60 -6.01 -17.39
C ILE A 94 -15.49 -7.01 -17.75
N CYS A 95 -14.96 -7.74 -16.77
CA CYS A 95 -13.88 -8.71 -16.99
C CYS A 95 -14.39 -10.14 -17.22
N ASN A 96 -15.71 -10.35 -17.17
CA ASN A 96 -16.37 -11.67 -17.22
C ASN A 96 -15.76 -12.68 -16.22
N CYS A 97 -15.65 -12.28 -14.95
CA CYS A 97 -14.95 -13.06 -13.91
C CYS A 97 -15.78 -13.25 -12.63
N ASP A 98 -15.61 -14.40 -11.96
CA ASP A 98 -16.38 -14.76 -10.76
C ASP A 98 -15.91 -14.05 -9.48
N LYS A 99 -14.66 -13.59 -9.44
CA LYS A 99 -13.95 -13.10 -8.24
C LYS A 99 -13.16 -11.84 -8.57
N VAL A 100 -12.93 -11.03 -7.55
CA VAL A 100 -12.15 -9.79 -7.63
C VAL A 100 -11.03 -9.76 -6.60
N PHE A 101 -10.06 -8.89 -6.81
CA PHE A 101 -9.01 -8.53 -5.87
C PHE A 101 -9.36 -7.21 -5.18
N ALA A 102 -8.94 -7.03 -3.92
CA ALA A 102 -9.16 -5.79 -3.18
C ALA A 102 -7.93 -5.36 -2.36
N LYS A 103 -7.59 -4.08 -2.41
CA LYS A 103 -6.55 -3.41 -1.60
C LYS A 103 -6.98 -1.98 -1.24
N LEU A 104 -6.26 -1.30 -0.33
CA LEU A 104 -6.26 0.18 -0.31
C LEU A 104 -5.32 0.70 -1.40
N SER A 105 -5.34 1.99 -1.75
CA SER A 105 -4.38 2.64 -2.68
C SER A 105 -2.95 2.11 -2.56
N THR A 106 -2.49 2.06 -1.31
CA THR A 106 -1.15 1.67 -0.86
C THR A 106 -0.94 0.16 -0.97
N ARG A 107 -1.55 -0.64 -0.08
CA ARG A 107 -1.15 -2.03 0.17
C ARG A 107 -2.30 -3.02 0.23
N SER A 108 -1.95 -4.25 -0.14
CA SER A 108 -2.83 -5.41 -0.18
C SER A 108 -2.90 -6.13 1.19
N PRO A 109 -4.05 -6.71 1.58
CA PRO A 109 -4.25 -7.42 2.87
C PRO A 109 -3.59 -8.82 2.92
N LYS A 110 -2.40 -8.97 2.31
CA LYS A 110 -1.64 -10.24 2.19
C LYS A 110 -1.25 -10.85 3.56
N ASP A 111 -1.39 -10.10 4.66
CA ASP A 111 -1.15 -10.50 6.06
C ASP A 111 -2.40 -10.96 6.83
N ALA A 112 -3.62 -10.67 6.34
CA ALA A 112 -4.88 -11.07 6.99
C ALA A 112 -5.09 -12.60 7.02
N VAL A 113 -4.40 -13.32 6.13
CA VAL A 113 -4.52 -14.75 5.88
C VAL A 113 -4.47 -15.59 7.16
N ASP A 114 -3.64 -15.20 8.12
CA ASP A 114 -3.46 -15.86 9.42
C ASP A 114 -4.76 -16.06 10.22
N LYS A 115 -5.74 -15.17 10.04
CA LYS A 115 -7.03 -15.26 10.73
C LYS A 115 -8.00 -16.16 9.95
N ILE A 116 -7.85 -16.26 8.63
CA ILE A 116 -8.86 -16.77 7.68
C ILE A 116 -8.50 -18.20 7.21
N GLN A 117 -8.06 -18.99 8.20
CA GLN A 117 -7.58 -20.37 8.10
C GLN A 117 -8.56 -21.33 7.39
N SER A 118 -9.86 -21.05 7.43
CA SER A 118 -10.89 -21.79 6.70
C SER A 118 -10.74 -21.67 5.18
N LYS A 119 -10.48 -20.47 4.64
CA LYS A 119 -10.28 -20.24 3.21
C LYS A 119 -8.96 -20.87 2.74
N ILE A 120 -7.89 -20.75 3.53
CA ILE A 120 -6.60 -21.43 3.28
C ILE A 120 -6.76 -22.95 3.21
N ILE A 121 -7.41 -23.57 4.21
CA ILE A 121 -7.61 -25.03 4.25
C ILE A 121 -8.50 -25.50 3.08
N SER A 122 -9.49 -24.69 2.67
CA SER A 122 -10.32 -24.96 1.49
C SER A 122 -9.48 -24.96 0.20
N ASN A 123 -8.67 -23.92 -0.01
CA ASN A 123 -7.79 -23.81 -1.18
C ASN A 123 -6.75 -24.93 -1.22
N LEU A 124 -6.12 -25.26 -0.09
CA LEU A 124 -5.16 -26.38 0.01
C LEU A 124 -5.77 -27.75 -0.33
N LYS A 125 -7.06 -27.95 -0.09
CA LYS A 125 -7.77 -29.15 -0.57
C LYS A 125 -7.93 -29.13 -2.08
N LYS A 126 -8.39 -28.02 -2.65
CA LYS A 126 -8.57 -27.86 -4.11
C LYS A 126 -7.28 -28.09 -4.88
N GLU A 127 -6.14 -27.57 -4.40
CA GLU A 127 -4.86 -27.78 -5.08
C GLU A 127 -4.41 -29.26 -5.01
N LYS A 128 -4.66 -29.97 -3.89
CA LYS A 128 -4.44 -31.43 -3.80
C LYS A 128 -5.42 -32.25 -4.66
N GLU A 129 -6.65 -31.79 -4.81
CA GLU A 129 -7.65 -32.41 -5.70
C GLU A 129 -7.28 -32.23 -7.19
N LYS A 130 -6.66 -31.09 -7.56
CA LYS A 130 -6.04 -30.88 -8.89
C LYS A 130 -4.84 -31.81 -9.09
N GLU A 131 -3.92 -31.86 -8.12
CA GLU A 131 -2.72 -32.71 -8.13
C GLU A 131 -3.09 -34.19 -8.36
N ASN A 132 -4.01 -34.73 -7.56
CA ASN A 132 -4.48 -36.11 -7.70
C ASN A 132 -5.09 -36.38 -9.08
N LYS A 133 -5.90 -35.45 -9.62
CA LYS A 133 -6.48 -35.60 -10.97
C LYS A 133 -5.41 -35.60 -12.07
N HIS A 134 -4.38 -34.77 -11.94
CA HIS A 134 -3.29 -34.71 -12.90
C HIS A 134 -2.41 -35.97 -12.83
N GLN A 135 -2.12 -36.49 -11.63
CA GLN A 135 -1.43 -37.77 -11.45
C GLN A 135 -2.23 -38.93 -12.06
N ILE A 136 -3.55 -38.99 -11.87
CA ILE A 136 -4.41 -39.99 -12.51
C ILE A 136 -4.44 -39.83 -14.04
N GLN A 137 -4.43 -38.61 -14.57
CA GLN A 137 -4.33 -38.39 -16.02
C GLN A 137 -3.00 -38.89 -16.60
N ILE A 138 -1.88 -38.62 -15.92
CA ILE A 138 -0.56 -39.12 -16.32
C ILE A 138 -0.48 -40.65 -16.21
N GLN A 139 -1.02 -41.24 -15.14
CA GLN A 139 -1.10 -42.70 -14.98
C GLN A 139 -1.93 -43.32 -16.12
N ASN A 140 -3.12 -42.79 -16.42
CA ASN A 140 -3.94 -43.27 -17.53
C ASN A 140 -3.25 -43.08 -18.89
N GLN A 141 -2.48 -42.01 -19.11
CA GLN A 141 -1.70 -41.81 -20.33
C GLN A 141 -0.57 -42.84 -20.45
N ASN A 142 0.16 -43.10 -19.37
CA ASN A 142 1.21 -44.10 -19.31
C ASN A 142 0.65 -45.53 -19.47
N GLU A 143 -0.49 -45.86 -18.87
CA GLU A 143 -1.16 -47.15 -19.06
C GLU A 143 -1.61 -47.36 -20.51
N ASN A 144 -2.11 -46.32 -21.19
CA ASN A 144 -2.40 -46.38 -22.62
C ASN A 144 -1.13 -46.53 -23.47
N GLN A 145 -0.01 -45.88 -23.13
CA GLN A 145 1.28 -46.12 -23.80
C GLN A 145 1.77 -47.56 -23.59
N ILE A 146 1.70 -48.09 -22.37
CA ILE A 146 2.08 -49.47 -22.06
C ILE A 146 1.21 -50.48 -22.83
N GLN A 147 -0.09 -50.22 -23.00
CA GLN A 147 -0.95 -51.06 -23.84
C GLN A 147 -0.59 -51.00 -25.34
N PHE A 148 -0.05 -49.88 -25.83
CA PHE A 148 0.50 -49.80 -27.19
C PHE A 148 1.87 -50.50 -27.32
N GLU A 149 2.75 -50.40 -26.32
CA GLU A 149 4.09 -51.03 -26.35
C GLU A 149 4.05 -52.56 -26.28
N ILE A 150 2.97 -53.16 -25.74
CA ILE A 150 2.77 -54.62 -25.70
C ILE A 150 2.73 -55.28 -27.10
N GLN A 151 2.63 -54.50 -28.20
CA GLN A 151 2.64 -55.02 -29.58
C GLN A 151 4.01 -55.02 -30.27
N ILE A 152 5.11 -54.62 -29.62
CA ILE A 152 6.46 -54.60 -30.24
C ILE A 152 7.48 -55.39 -29.39
N PRO A 153 8.25 -56.33 -29.97
CA PRO A 153 9.24 -57.10 -29.20
C PRO A 153 10.39 -56.24 -28.63
N ASN A 154 10.66 -56.41 -27.33
CA ASN A 154 11.73 -55.70 -26.60
C ASN A 154 13.13 -55.86 -27.22
N GLN A 155 13.84 -54.74 -27.35
CA GLN A 155 15.27 -54.66 -27.02
C GLN A 155 15.56 -53.38 -26.22
N ASN A 156 16.57 -53.42 -25.34
CA ASN A 156 17.11 -52.31 -24.55
C ASN A 156 16.22 -51.70 -23.43
N GLN A 157 15.60 -52.53 -22.60
CA GLN A 157 15.21 -52.08 -21.24
C GLN A 157 16.40 -52.19 -20.28
N ASN A 158 17.15 -51.10 -20.03
CA ASN A 158 18.05 -51.01 -18.87
C ASN A 158 18.53 -49.58 -18.49
N GLN A 159 17.60 -48.63 -18.35
CA GLN A 159 17.89 -47.33 -17.68
C GLN A 159 16.61 -46.55 -17.29
N ASN A 160 15.75 -47.13 -16.44
CA ASN A 160 14.62 -46.37 -15.86
C ASN A 160 14.10 -46.94 -14.52
N GLN A 161 15.00 -47.10 -13.55
CA GLN A 161 14.64 -47.40 -12.15
C GLN A 161 15.39 -46.46 -11.19
N ASN A 162 14.78 -45.32 -10.83
CA ASN A 162 14.96 -44.60 -9.54
C ASN A 162 14.27 -43.22 -9.49
N GLN A 163 12.96 -43.12 -9.77
CA GLN A 163 12.17 -41.90 -9.47
C GLN A 163 10.83 -42.14 -8.75
N ASN A 164 10.67 -43.27 -8.04
CA ASN A 164 9.62 -43.42 -7.02
C ASN A 164 10.07 -42.83 -5.66
N GLN A 165 10.38 -41.53 -5.65
CA GLN A 165 10.43 -40.78 -4.39
C GLN A 165 9.00 -40.38 -3.98
N ASN A 166 8.68 -40.44 -2.69
CA ASN A 166 7.36 -40.06 -2.19
C ASN A 166 7.06 -38.59 -2.46
N LEU A 167 6.20 -38.30 -3.44
CA LEU A 167 5.67 -36.94 -3.71
C LEU A 167 5.03 -36.30 -2.47
N ASN A 168 4.50 -37.12 -1.55
CA ASN A 168 4.02 -36.68 -0.24
C ASN A 168 5.07 -36.00 0.64
N ASP A 169 6.38 -36.17 0.37
CA ASP A 169 7.45 -35.65 1.21
C ASP A 169 8.13 -34.37 0.71
N ASP A 170 8.05 -34.02 -0.58
CA ASP A 170 8.71 -32.82 -1.14
C ASP A 170 8.31 -31.51 -0.43
N LEU A 171 9.25 -30.91 0.31
CA LEU A 171 9.02 -29.67 1.05
C LEU A 171 8.85 -28.47 0.12
N ASN A 172 9.50 -28.46 -1.05
CA ASN A 172 9.33 -27.39 -2.03
C ASN A 172 7.92 -27.40 -2.63
N LEU A 173 7.40 -28.57 -2.99
CA LEU A 173 6.03 -28.71 -3.48
C LEU A 173 5.01 -28.22 -2.44
N LYS A 174 5.19 -28.59 -1.17
CA LYS A 174 4.35 -28.11 -0.04
C LYS A 174 4.42 -26.59 0.12
N LEU A 175 5.61 -26.00 -0.03
CA LEU A 175 5.83 -24.54 0.03
C LEU A 175 5.08 -23.83 -1.11
N VAL A 176 5.24 -24.31 -2.34
CA VAL A 176 4.54 -23.81 -3.55
C VAL A 176 3.02 -23.91 -3.41
N GLN A 177 2.50 -25.06 -2.98
CA GLN A 177 1.06 -25.27 -2.76
C GLN A 177 0.47 -24.29 -1.73
N ILE A 178 1.17 -24.00 -0.63
CA ILE A 178 0.69 -23.04 0.37
C ILE A 178 0.79 -21.59 -0.13
N ARG A 179 1.84 -21.23 -0.88
CA ARG A 179 1.91 -19.92 -1.54
C ARG A 179 0.76 -19.71 -2.54
N LYS A 180 0.43 -20.72 -3.36
CA LYS A 180 -0.71 -20.70 -4.29
C LYS A 180 -2.05 -20.62 -3.55
N ALA A 181 -2.22 -21.38 -2.47
CA ALA A 181 -3.42 -21.33 -1.64
C ALA A 181 -3.61 -19.97 -0.94
N PHE A 182 -2.53 -19.31 -0.50
CA PHE A 182 -2.54 -17.93 0.00
C PHE A 182 -2.91 -16.92 -1.08
N PHE A 183 -2.30 -17.00 -2.27
CA PHE A 183 -2.67 -16.17 -3.42
C PHE A 183 -4.18 -16.25 -3.71
N GLN A 184 -4.73 -17.46 -3.78
CA GLN A 184 -6.16 -17.73 -3.94
C GLN A 184 -7.04 -17.28 -2.76
N THR A 185 -6.50 -16.87 -1.61
CA THR A 185 -7.33 -16.26 -0.56
C THR A 185 -7.73 -14.82 -0.89
N MET A 186 -6.93 -14.13 -1.71
CA MET A 186 -7.17 -12.75 -2.18
C MET A 186 -8.24 -12.68 -3.30
N ALA A 187 -8.76 -13.83 -3.75
CA ALA A 187 -9.91 -13.91 -4.66
C ALA A 187 -11.21 -13.73 -3.85
N PHE A 188 -11.76 -12.52 -3.85
CA PHE A 188 -12.95 -12.14 -3.11
C PHE A 188 -14.22 -12.31 -3.93
N ASP A 189 -15.28 -12.78 -3.28
CA ASP A 189 -16.59 -12.96 -3.91
C ASP A 189 -17.57 -11.82 -3.63
N SER A 190 -17.51 -11.24 -2.43
CA SER A 190 -18.48 -10.29 -1.91
C SER A 190 -17.85 -9.25 -0.98
N VAL A 191 -18.63 -8.24 -0.60
CA VAL A 191 -18.19 -7.15 0.29
C VAL A 191 -17.80 -7.69 1.67
N GLU A 192 -18.52 -8.69 2.17
CA GLU A 192 -18.27 -9.30 3.48
C GLU A 192 -16.90 -10.00 3.54
N GLU A 193 -16.46 -10.63 2.45
CA GLU A 193 -15.09 -11.16 2.37
C GLU A 193 -14.06 -10.04 2.36
N VAL A 194 -14.23 -9.00 1.54
CA VAL A 194 -13.30 -7.86 1.50
C VAL A 194 -13.16 -7.23 2.89
N MET A 195 -14.28 -7.02 3.58
CA MET A 195 -14.33 -6.41 4.91
C MET A 195 -13.81 -7.33 6.02
N GLU A 196 -13.98 -8.66 5.94
CA GLU A 196 -13.29 -9.58 6.86
C GLU A 196 -11.77 -9.51 6.66
N PHE A 197 -11.26 -9.48 5.42
CA PHE A 197 -9.82 -9.38 5.16
C PHE A 197 -9.25 -8.02 5.61
N PHE A 198 -9.95 -6.92 5.37
CA PHE A 198 -9.54 -5.58 5.78
C PHE A 198 -9.49 -5.45 7.30
N LYS A 199 -10.46 -6.03 8.01
CA LYS A 199 -10.50 -6.10 9.48
C LYS A 199 -9.32 -6.87 10.08
N TRP A 200 -8.85 -7.90 9.38
CA TRP A 200 -7.81 -8.80 9.88
C TRP A 200 -6.38 -8.46 9.42
N SER A 201 -6.22 -7.53 8.48
CA SER A 201 -4.93 -7.02 8.01
C SER A 201 -4.42 -5.89 8.90
N PHE A 202 -3.23 -6.06 9.49
CA PHE A 202 -2.53 -4.95 10.14
C PHE A 202 -2.12 -3.91 9.11
N ARG A 203 -1.69 -4.31 7.90
CA ARG A 203 -1.33 -3.38 6.81
C ARG A 203 -2.44 -2.38 6.50
N ILE A 204 -3.68 -2.85 6.37
CA ILE A 204 -4.85 -2.01 6.12
C ILE A 204 -5.11 -1.06 7.30
N ILE A 205 -5.17 -1.58 8.53
CA ILE A 205 -5.37 -0.76 9.74
C ILE A 205 -4.29 0.32 9.91
N SER A 206 -3.04 -0.03 9.62
CA SER A 206 -1.88 0.86 9.72
C SER A 206 -1.86 1.93 8.62
N ASP A 207 -2.31 1.61 7.40
CA ASP A 207 -2.44 2.61 6.32
C ASP A 207 -3.61 3.58 6.59
N LEU A 208 -4.75 3.10 7.10
CA LEU A 208 -5.86 3.96 7.53
C LEU A 208 -5.44 4.95 8.63
N ARG A 209 -4.64 4.48 9.61
CA ARG A 209 -4.09 5.33 10.70
C ARG A 209 -3.14 6.38 10.16
N ARG A 210 -2.16 5.95 9.37
CA ARG A 210 -1.11 6.80 8.78
C ARG A 210 -1.69 7.92 7.91
N PHE A 211 -2.79 7.64 7.20
CA PHE A 211 -3.53 8.64 6.45
C PHE A 211 -4.14 9.73 7.35
N ILE A 212 -4.82 9.34 8.44
CA ILE A 212 -5.44 10.28 9.38
C ILE A 212 -4.35 11.15 10.04
N GLU A 213 -3.28 10.53 10.55
CA GLU A 213 -2.13 11.18 11.19
C GLU A 213 -1.49 12.25 10.30
N PHE A 214 -1.17 11.90 9.04
CA PHE A 214 -0.60 12.85 8.07
C PHE A 214 -1.57 14.01 7.74
N GLN A 215 -2.87 13.74 7.65
CA GLN A 215 -3.88 14.77 7.40
C GLN A 215 -4.03 15.72 8.60
N ASP A 216 -4.04 15.20 9.84
CA ASP A 216 -4.01 16.03 11.06
C ASP A 216 -2.74 16.91 11.13
N GLU A 217 -1.55 16.36 10.88
CA GLU A 217 -0.30 17.11 10.86
C GLU A 217 -0.33 18.25 9.83
N SER A 218 -0.81 17.98 8.61
CA SER A 218 -0.89 18.99 7.54
C SER A 218 -1.84 20.15 7.85
N LEU A 219 -2.96 19.90 8.55
CA LEU A 219 -3.90 20.94 8.96
C LEU A 219 -3.31 21.82 10.08
N ASN A 220 -2.62 21.22 11.06
CA ASN A 220 -1.99 21.95 12.15
C ASN A 220 -0.83 22.83 11.66
N GLU A 221 -0.01 22.36 10.71
CA GLU A 221 1.04 23.18 10.10
C GLU A 221 0.47 24.40 9.36
N ASN A 222 -0.59 24.23 8.56
CA ASN A 222 -1.23 25.33 7.84
C ASN A 222 -1.85 26.36 8.81
N GLN A 223 -2.46 25.91 9.92
CA GLN A 223 -2.98 26.84 10.94
C GLN A 223 -1.87 27.65 11.60
N ASN A 224 -0.74 27.02 11.95
CA ASN A 224 0.40 27.71 12.55
C ASN A 224 1.07 28.70 11.58
N GLN A 225 1.15 28.36 10.28
CA GLN A 225 1.67 29.28 9.26
C GLN A 225 0.78 30.51 9.10
N ASN A 226 -0.54 30.32 8.99
CA ASN A 226 -1.49 31.43 8.87
C ASN A 226 -1.52 32.30 10.14
N GLN A 227 -1.36 31.72 11.34
CA GLN A 227 -1.25 32.51 12.57
C GLN A 227 0.02 33.37 12.60
N ASN A 228 1.16 32.81 12.20
CA ASN A 228 2.43 33.56 12.16
C ASN A 228 2.42 34.65 11.07
N GLN A 229 1.76 34.43 9.92
CA GLN A 229 1.56 35.47 8.90
C GLN A 229 0.66 36.59 9.44
N ASN A 230 -0.50 36.24 9.99
CA ASN A 230 -1.42 37.22 10.56
C ASN A 230 -0.83 38.00 11.75
N GLN A 231 0.16 37.45 12.47
CA GLN A 231 0.89 38.22 13.50
C GLN A 231 1.87 39.22 12.86
N ASN A 232 2.68 38.80 11.90
CA ASN A 232 3.65 39.67 11.22
C ASN A 232 2.99 40.80 10.39
N GLU A 233 1.77 40.59 9.88
CA GLU A 233 1.02 41.60 9.13
C GLU A 233 0.33 42.65 10.04
N ASN A 234 0.29 42.46 11.37
CA ASN A 234 -0.34 43.41 12.31
C ASN A 234 0.65 44.34 13.04
N GLU A 235 1.95 44.31 12.73
CA GLU A 235 2.97 45.17 13.38
C GLU A 235 3.48 46.34 12.52
N ASN A 236 2.96 46.57 11.31
CA ASN A 236 3.42 47.67 10.43
C ASN A 236 2.30 48.45 9.74
N GLU A 237 1.60 49.32 10.48
CA GLU A 237 1.01 50.54 9.90
C GLU A 237 0.69 51.60 10.98
N ASN A 238 1.58 52.60 11.14
CA ASN A 238 1.28 53.99 11.54
C ASN A 238 2.59 54.79 11.79
N GLU A 239 3.08 55.54 10.81
CA GLU A 239 3.69 56.87 11.03
C GLU A 239 3.82 57.67 9.72
N ASN A 240 2.96 58.68 9.56
CA ASN A 240 3.18 59.86 8.71
C ASN A 240 3.77 60.97 9.63
N GLU A 241 4.51 62.00 9.21
CA GLU A 241 4.66 62.60 7.87
C GLU A 241 5.93 63.50 7.77
N ASN A 242 6.34 63.85 6.54
CA ASN A 242 7.06 65.09 6.12
C ASN A 242 8.54 65.40 6.47
N GLU A 243 9.34 65.38 5.39
CA GLU A 243 10.21 66.47 4.86
C GLU A 243 11.66 66.80 5.32
N ASN A 244 12.52 66.87 4.27
CA ASN A 244 13.59 67.84 3.98
C ASN A 244 15.06 67.69 4.50
N GLN A 245 15.96 67.38 3.55
CA GLN A 245 17.38 67.80 3.39
C GLN A 245 18.39 67.46 4.52
N ASN A 246 19.62 66.97 4.26
CA ASN A 246 20.53 67.21 3.13
C ASN A 246 21.65 66.11 2.99
N GLN A 247 22.68 66.37 2.17
CA GLN A 247 23.91 65.57 1.88
C GLN A 247 24.64 64.97 3.13
N ASN A 248 25.51 63.93 3.07
CA ASN A 248 26.46 63.54 2.00
C ASN A 248 26.97 62.06 2.12
N GLN A 249 27.89 61.64 1.25
CA GLN A 249 28.44 60.27 1.11
C GLN A 249 29.45 59.81 2.20
N ASN A 250 29.45 58.51 2.57
CA ASN A 250 30.64 57.63 2.45
C ASN A 250 30.37 56.10 2.60
N GLN A 251 31.41 55.27 2.46
CA GLN A 251 31.37 53.80 2.31
C GLN A 251 31.73 53.01 3.58
N ASN A 252 31.34 51.71 3.64
CA ASN A 252 32.01 50.55 4.30
C ASN A 252 32.45 50.69 5.79
N GLN A 253 32.21 49.74 6.71
CA GLN A 253 32.32 48.27 6.60
C GLN A 253 31.80 47.56 7.89
N ASN A 254 31.31 46.32 7.76
CA ASN A 254 31.55 45.15 8.65
C ASN A 254 31.47 45.27 10.21
N GLN A 255 30.49 44.62 10.86
CA GLN A 255 30.68 43.31 11.59
C GLN A 255 29.48 42.89 12.47
N ASN A 256 29.40 41.58 12.76
CA ASN A 256 28.51 40.97 13.77
C ASN A 256 28.99 41.22 15.21
N GLN A 257 28.09 41.56 16.15
CA GLN A 257 27.87 40.81 17.41
C GLN A 257 26.84 41.48 18.35
N ASN A 258 25.92 40.68 18.89
CA ASN A 258 25.46 40.68 20.30
C ASN A 258 24.55 39.44 20.47
N GLN A 259 24.90 38.42 21.26
CA GLN A 259 25.04 38.36 22.73
C GLN A 259 23.68 38.34 23.48
N ASN A 260 23.23 37.13 23.83
CA ASN A 260 22.21 36.91 24.85
C ASN A 260 22.78 37.24 26.24
N GLN A 261 22.02 37.98 27.05
CA GLN A 261 22.07 37.85 28.52
C GLN A 261 20.65 37.81 29.09
N ASN A 262 20.31 36.69 29.74
CA ASN A 262 19.13 36.59 30.59
C ASN A 262 19.43 37.20 31.97
N GLN A 263 18.52 38.01 32.50
CA GLN A 263 18.37 38.19 33.94
C GLN A 263 16.89 38.12 34.32
N ASN A 264 16.52 37.09 35.08
CA ASN A 264 15.25 37.05 35.80
C ASN A 264 15.40 37.80 37.13
N GLN A 265 14.42 38.63 37.48
CA GLN A 265 14.08 38.90 38.87
C GLN A 265 12.56 38.79 39.04
N ASN A 266 12.14 37.93 39.96
CA ASN A 266 10.75 37.90 40.43
C ASN A 266 10.61 38.85 41.62
N GLN A 267 9.55 39.65 41.62
CA GLN A 267 8.92 40.09 42.86
C GLN A 267 7.41 39.81 42.74
N ASN A 268 6.85 39.23 43.80
CA ASN A 268 5.41 39.08 43.97
C ASN A 268 4.97 40.12 45.00
N GLU A 269 3.96 40.93 44.68
CA GLU A 269 3.10 41.52 45.69
C GLU A 269 1.64 41.23 45.33
N ASN A 270 0.86 40.85 46.34
CA ASN A 270 -0.58 40.62 46.24
C ASN A 270 -1.26 41.72 47.06
N GLU A 271 -2.02 42.60 46.40
CA GLU A 271 -3.11 43.33 47.05
C GLU A 271 -4.41 43.09 46.29
N ASN A 272 -5.52 43.03 47.03
CA ASN A 272 -6.77 42.47 46.54
C ASN A 272 -7.94 43.12 47.30
N GLU A 273 -8.33 44.33 46.90
CA GLU A 273 -9.53 44.99 47.39
C GLU A 273 -10.61 45.09 46.31
N ASN A 274 -11.78 44.53 46.63
CA ASN A 274 -13.01 44.76 45.89
C ASN A 274 -13.73 45.98 46.48
N GLN A 275 -14.11 46.95 45.65
CA GLN A 275 -15.37 47.66 45.85
C GLN A 275 -15.97 48.15 44.54
N ASN A 276 -17.26 48.49 44.58
CA ASN A 276 -18.18 48.39 43.45
C ASN A 276 -19.28 49.46 43.59
N GLN A 277 -20.02 49.72 42.50
CA GLN A 277 -21.19 50.60 42.36
C GLN A 277 -20.93 52.12 42.24
N ASN A 278 -21.83 52.94 41.67
CA ASN A 278 -22.72 52.84 40.48
C ASN A 278 -23.40 54.22 40.25
N GLN A 279 -24.12 54.42 39.12
CA GLN A 279 -25.04 55.57 38.84
C GLN A 279 -24.36 56.96 38.69
N ASN A 280 -24.89 58.05 38.11
CA ASN A 280 -25.99 58.45 37.17
C ASN A 280 -25.72 59.96 36.81
N GLN A 281 -26.30 60.75 35.88
CA GLN A 281 -27.17 60.73 34.67
C GLN A 281 -27.13 62.20 34.09
N ASN A 282 -27.67 62.65 32.94
CA ASN A 282 -28.47 62.11 31.82
C ASN A 282 -28.25 62.98 30.54
N GLU A 283 -28.81 62.55 29.39
CA GLU A 283 -29.37 63.33 28.25
C GLU A 283 -28.75 64.65 27.72
N ASN A 284 -28.44 64.68 26.41
CA ASN A 284 -29.21 65.42 25.37
C ASN A 284 -28.81 64.86 23.97
N GLN A 285 -29.73 64.49 23.07
CA GLN A 285 -30.52 65.32 22.13
C GLN A 285 -29.65 66.17 21.17
N ASN A 286 -29.82 66.15 19.84
CA ASN A 286 -30.89 65.57 19.01
C ASN A 286 -30.47 65.31 17.53
N GLN A 287 -31.09 64.29 16.89
CA GLN A 287 -31.79 64.26 15.57
C GLN A 287 -31.22 65.02 14.32
N ASN A 288 -31.40 64.60 13.05
CA ASN A 288 -32.19 63.50 12.43
C ASN A 288 -31.57 63.12 11.05
N GLN A 289 -31.46 61.83 10.68
CA GLN A 289 -32.38 61.03 9.82
C GLN A 289 -32.62 61.48 8.36
N ASN A 290 -32.14 60.66 7.40
CA ASN A 290 -32.95 59.92 6.40
C ASN A 290 -32.02 58.94 5.62
N GLN A 291 -32.33 57.64 5.49
CA GLN A 291 -33.27 56.97 4.56
C GLN A 291 -32.86 57.07 3.07
N ASN A 292 -32.77 55.99 2.26
CA ASN A 292 -32.90 54.53 2.52
C ASN A 292 -32.41 53.70 1.28
N GLN A 293 -32.40 52.36 1.40
CA GLN A 293 -32.32 51.30 0.35
C GLN A 293 -30.97 50.59 0.07
N ASN A 294 -31.09 49.29 -0.20
CA ASN A 294 -30.01 48.32 -0.47
C ASN A 294 -29.57 48.33 -1.94
N GLN A 295 -28.31 47.99 -2.20
CA GLN A 295 -27.96 46.99 -3.22
C GLN A 295 -26.59 46.34 -2.95
N ASN A 296 -26.43 45.07 -3.36
CA ASN A 296 -25.21 44.30 -3.13
C ASN A 296 -24.12 44.66 -4.15
N GLN A 297 -22.94 45.06 -3.69
CA GLN A 297 -21.70 44.96 -4.47
C GLN A 297 -20.51 44.56 -3.57
N ILE A 298 -20.32 43.24 -3.41
CA ILE A 298 -19.01 42.63 -3.10
C ILE A 298 -18.80 41.48 -4.09
N GLU A 299 -18.60 41.84 -5.35
CA GLU A 299 -17.97 40.97 -6.35
C GLU A 299 -16.63 41.60 -6.76
N ASN A 300 -15.73 40.79 -7.33
CA ASN A 300 -14.43 41.20 -7.90
C ASN A 300 -13.34 41.63 -6.92
N GLN A 301 -12.89 40.70 -6.06
CA GLN A 301 -11.45 40.64 -5.71
C GLN A 301 -10.87 39.24 -5.46
N ASN A 302 -11.60 38.15 -5.77
CA ASN A 302 -11.19 36.77 -5.43
C ASN A 302 -11.17 35.77 -6.62
N GLN A 303 -11.00 36.24 -7.87
CA GLN A 303 -11.07 35.37 -9.07
C GLN A 303 -9.73 35.02 -9.77
N ASN A 304 -8.59 35.65 -9.42
CA ASN A 304 -7.36 35.57 -10.23
C ASN A 304 -6.14 34.88 -9.59
N GLN A 305 -6.33 33.89 -8.71
CA GLN A 305 -5.27 32.94 -8.33
C GLN A 305 -5.65 31.44 -8.37
N ASN A 306 -6.94 31.09 -8.55
CA ASN A 306 -7.40 29.68 -8.59
C ASN A 306 -7.68 29.15 -10.01
N GLN A 307 -6.70 29.32 -10.92
CA GLN A 307 -6.67 28.61 -12.21
C GLN A 307 -5.30 27.97 -12.46
N ASN A 308 -5.00 26.89 -11.70
CA ASN A 308 -4.18 25.75 -12.15
C ASN A 308 -4.03 24.63 -11.10
N ASN A 309 -4.56 24.78 -9.89
CA ASN A 309 -4.79 23.64 -9.01
C ASN A 309 -5.93 22.78 -9.57
N LEU A 310 -5.55 21.76 -10.34
CA LEU A 310 -6.27 20.49 -10.30
C LEU A 310 -6.21 20.01 -8.84
N GLU A 311 -7.36 20.06 -8.15
CA GLU A 311 -7.50 19.38 -6.86
C GLU A 311 -7.35 17.88 -7.09
N PHE A 312 -6.11 17.40 -6.98
CA PHE A 312 -5.84 16.01 -6.66
C PHE A 312 -6.42 15.78 -5.26
N ASP A 313 -7.66 15.29 -5.21
CA ASP A 313 -8.25 14.69 -4.02
C ASP A 313 -7.32 13.55 -3.58
N ASP A 314 -6.40 13.86 -2.68
CA ASP A 314 -5.36 12.96 -2.19
C ASP A 314 -5.96 11.97 -1.18
N SER A 315 -7.17 11.48 -1.48
CA SER A 315 -7.99 10.60 -0.66
C SER A 315 -7.56 9.14 -0.83
N LEU A 316 -7.59 8.41 0.28
CA LEU A 316 -7.27 6.99 0.27
C LEU A 316 -8.41 6.22 -0.40
N GLN A 317 -8.09 5.46 -1.44
CA GLN A 317 -9.04 4.68 -2.21
C GLN A 317 -9.19 3.28 -1.60
N ILE A 318 -10.39 2.70 -1.65
CA ILE A 318 -10.52 1.24 -1.77
C ILE A 318 -10.45 0.91 -3.26
N VAL A 319 -9.59 -0.04 -3.61
CA VAL A 319 -9.29 -0.46 -4.97
C VAL A 319 -9.93 -1.83 -5.19
N ILE A 320 -10.82 -1.95 -6.17
CA ILE A 320 -11.37 -3.23 -6.63
C ILE A 320 -10.81 -3.54 -8.02
N ARG A 321 -10.22 -4.71 -8.18
CA ARG A 321 -9.47 -5.11 -9.38
C ARG A 321 -9.89 -6.50 -9.86
N GLU A 322 -9.79 -6.73 -11.15
CA GLU A 322 -9.87 -8.03 -11.80
C GLU A 322 -8.96 -9.08 -11.12
N PHE A 323 -9.49 -10.24 -10.72
CA PHE A 323 -8.67 -11.35 -10.22
C PHE A 323 -8.42 -12.39 -11.32
N VAL A 324 -7.16 -12.59 -11.69
CA VAL A 324 -6.71 -13.59 -12.69
C VAL A 324 -5.90 -14.68 -11.99
N ASP A 325 -6.30 -15.96 -12.10
CA ASP A 325 -5.64 -17.08 -11.40
C ASP A 325 -4.39 -17.61 -12.17
N PHE A 326 -3.29 -16.87 -12.14
CA PHE A 326 -2.02 -17.24 -12.79
C PHE A 326 -1.12 -18.15 -11.92
N SER A 327 -0.07 -18.75 -12.51
CA SER A 327 0.91 -19.53 -11.75
C SER A 327 1.86 -18.62 -10.95
N ILE A 328 2.07 -18.91 -9.67
CA ILE A 328 2.95 -18.10 -8.81
C ILE A 328 4.43 -18.14 -9.22
N SER A 329 4.82 -19.07 -10.09
CA SER A 329 6.14 -19.07 -10.77
C SER A 329 6.34 -17.86 -11.68
N ASN A 330 5.25 -17.25 -12.12
CA ASN A 330 5.24 -16.21 -13.15
C ASN A 330 5.10 -14.78 -12.57
N GLU A 331 5.10 -14.62 -11.23
CA GLU A 331 5.19 -13.32 -10.56
C GLU A 331 6.68 -12.93 -10.44
N PHE A 332 7.06 -11.76 -10.96
CA PHE A 332 8.45 -11.29 -11.00
C PHE A 332 8.56 -9.87 -10.44
N ARG A 333 9.75 -9.52 -9.92
CA ARG A 333 10.08 -8.19 -9.40
C ARG A 333 11.27 -7.61 -10.16
N GLY A 334 11.03 -6.52 -10.89
CA GLY A 334 12.03 -5.73 -11.60
C GLY A 334 12.52 -4.53 -10.78
N PHE A 335 13.79 -4.16 -10.98
CA PHE A 335 14.46 -3.02 -10.36
C PHE A 335 14.84 -2.01 -11.43
N VAL A 336 14.21 -0.84 -11.42
CA VAL A 336 14.44 0.23 -12.39
C VAL A 336 15.10 1.42 -11.72
N TYR A 337 16.23 1.87 -12.26
CA TYR A 337 16.99 3.02 -11.80
C TYR A 337 17.39 3.88 -12.99
N GLN A 338 17.20 5.20 -12.88
CA GLN A 338 17.41 6.17 -13.96
C GLN A 338 16.73 5.76 -15.30
N GLY A 339 15.54 5.16 -15.23
CA GLY A 339 14.79 4.68 -16.39
C GLY A 339 15.31 3.36 -17.01
N LYS A 340 16.32 2.71 -16.44
CA LYS A 340 16.87 1.43 -16.91
C LYS A 340 16.48 0.28 -15.98
N LEU A 341 15.86 -0.77 -16.53
CA LEU A 341 15.63 -2.03 -15.82
C LEU A 341 16.96 -2.79 -15.70
N ASN A 342 17.56 -2.77 -14.50
CA ASN A 342 18.87 -3.37 -14.26
C ASN A 342 18.78 -4.83 -13.79
N ALA A 343 17.72 -5.19 -13.07
CA ALA A 343 17.59 -6.51 -12.49
C ALA A 343 16.14 -7.02 -12.50
N ILE A 344 15.99 -8.34 -12.60
CA ILE A 344 14.71 -9.06 -12.42
C ILE A 344 14.93 -10.19 -11.41
N SER A 345 13.92 -10.45 -10.58
CA SER A 345 13.87 -11.59 -9.68
C SER A 345 12.54 -12.35 -9.81
N GLN A 346 12.52 -13.67 -9.57
CA GLN A 346 11.26 -14.34 -9.21
C GLN A 346 10.72 -13.78 -7.89
N TYR A 347 9.42 -13.58 -7.75
CA TYR A 347 8.83 -12.96 -6.57
C TYR A 347 8.94 -13.86 -5.32
N TYR A 348 8.64 -15.15 -5.45
CA TYR A 348 8.66 -16.11 -4.34
C TYR A 348 10.08 -16.66 -4.11
N SER A 349 10.94 -15.85 -3.51
CA SER A 349 12.39 -16.08 -3.30
C SER A 349 12.82 -17.35 -2.54
N HIS A 350 11.88 -18.13 -2.00
CA HIS A 350 12.15 -19.40 -1.31
C HIS A 350 11.63 -20.63 -2.05
N CYS A 351 10.83 -20.44 -3.11
CA CYS A 351 10.32 -21.53 -3.93
C CYS A 351 11.33 -21.85 -5.05
N PHE A 352 11.45 -23.13 -5.40
CA PHE A 352 12.06 -23.58 -6.64
C PHE A 352 10.95 -23.94 -7.64
N PHE A 353 11.12 -23.52 -8.89
CA PHE A 353 10.16 -23.73 -9.97
C PHE A 353 10.91 -24.30 -11.18
N GLN A 354 10.75 -25.61 -11.45
CA GLN A 354 11.49 -26.28 -12.52
C GLN A 354 11.21 -25.66 -13.89
N ASP A 355 9.94 -25.37 -14.19
CA ASP A 355 9.49 -24.77 -15.44
C ASP A 355 10.13 -23.38 -15.67
N LEU A 356 10.38 -22.63 -14.59
CA LEU A 356 11.05 -21.32 -14.66
C LEU A 356 12.55 -21.45 -14.96
N VAL A 357 13.21 -22.52 -14.50
CA VAL A 357 14.59 -22.82 -14.87
C VAL A 357 14.66 -23.19 -16.36
N GLN A 358 13.75 -24.04 -16.82
CA GLN A 358 13.67 -24.48 -18.22
C GLN A 358 13.35 -23.33 -19.19
N ASN A 359 12.50 -22.37 -18.80
CA ASN A 359 12.02 -21.27 -19.66
C ASN A 359 12.67 -19.91 -19.34
N LYS A 360 13.77 -19.88 -18.56
CA LYS A 360 14.42 -18.66 -18.04
C LYS A 360 14.67 -17.61 -19.12
N GLU A 361 15.29 -17.99 -20.24
CA GLU A 361 15.67 -17.07 -21.32
C GLU A 361 14.45 -16.51 -22.07
N SER A 362 13.45 -17.36 -22.34
CA SER A 362 12.21 -16.96 -23.00
C SER A 362 11.41 -15.97 -22.15
N ILE A 363 11.30 -16.23 -20.85
CA ILE A 363 10.65 -15.34 -19.88
C ILE A 363 11.41 -14.02 -19.74
N GLN A 364 12.75 -14.07 -19.68
CA GLN A 364 13.59 -12.87 -19.67
C GLN A 364 13.33 -11.99 -20.90
N LYS A 365 13.28 -12.58 -22.10
CA LYS A 365 13.02 -11.87 -23.34
C LYS A 365 11.61 -11.26 -23.37
N LEU A 366 10.59 -11.98 -22.90
CA LEU A 366 9.22 -11.44 -22.80
C LEU A 366 9.16 -10.20 -21.89
N ILE A 367 9.75 -10.26 -20.70
CA ILE A 367 9.71 -9.14 -19.74
C ILE A 367 10.56 -7.95 -20.22
N LEU A 368 11.72 -8.19 -20.86
CA LEU A 368 12.54 -7.12 -21.43
C LEU A 368 11.81 -6.39 -22.58
N ASN A 369 11.30 -7.13 -23.57
CA ASN A 369 10.54 -6.56 -24.69
C ASN A 369 9.30 -5.79 -24.19
N PHE A 370 8.61 -6.32 -23.18
CA PHE A 370 7.49 -5.61 -22.55
C PHE A 370 7.95 -4.33 -21.84
N PHE A 371 9.04 -4.39 -21.07
CA PHE A 371 9.59 -3.22 -20.38
C PHE A 371 9.94 -2.11 -21.37
N GLU A 372 10.63 -2.42 -22.47
CA GLU A 372 10.94 -1.46 -23.53
C GLU A 372 9.67 -0.77 -24.07
N SER A 373 8.59 -1.53 -24.29
CA SER A 373 7.31 -0.99 -24.79
C SER A 373 6.58 -0.05 -23.82
N ILE A 374 6.81 -0.17 -22.50
CA ILE A 374 6.12 0.62 -21.46
C ILE A 374 7.00 1.73 -20.87
N ASN A 375 8.33 1.64 -21.00
CA ASN A 375 9.26 2.46 -20.23
C ASN A 375 9.03 3.97 -20.41
N GLU A 376 8.82 4.42 -21.66
CA GLU A 376 8.49 5.83 -21.93
C GLU A 376 7.20 6.28 -21.24
N THR A 377 6.19 5.40 -21.14
CA THR A 377 4.93 5.71 -20.44
C THR A 377 5.14 5.79 -18.93
N ILE A 378 6.02 4.98 -18.34
CA ILE A 378 6.32 5.07 -16.91
C ILE A 378 7.21 6.28 -16.61
N GLU A 379 8.32 6.48 -17.32
CA GLU A 379 9.21 7.60 -17.08
C GLU A 379 8.55 8.95 -17.41
N LYS A 380 8.04 9.15 -18.64
CA LYS A 380 7.58 10.47 -19.09
C LYS A 380 6.16 10.81 -18.65
N LYS A 381 5.25 9.83 -18.54
CA LYS A 381 3.83 10.08 -18.19
C LYS A 381 3.50 9.80 -16.72
N CYS A 382 4.24 8.89 -16.06
CA CYS A 382 4.08 8.65 -14.62
C CYS A 382 5.12 9.42 -13.78
N GLY A 383 6.26 9.82 -14.37
CA GLY A 383 7.31 10.59 -13.70
C GLY A 383 8.36 9.74 -12.97
N PHE A 384 8.26 8.41 -13.04
CA PHE A 384 9.12 7.51 -12.25
C PHE A 384 10.40 7.15 -12.99
N LYS A 385 11.55 7.61 -12.48
CA LYS A 385 12.89 7.19 -12.93
C LYS A 385 13.48 6.06 -12.10
N ASN A 386 13.19 6.04 -10.80
CA ASN A 386 13.68 5.05 -9.82
C ASN A 386 12.46 4.38 -9.17
N TYR A 387 12.23 3.10 -9.47
CA TYR A 387 11.07 2.36 -8.97
C TYR A 387 11.29 0.84 -9.00
N ILE A 388 10.53 0.13 -8.17
CA ILE A 388 10.38 -1.33 -8.24
C ILE A 388 9.08 -1.64 -8.98
N ILE A 389 9.09 -2.61 -9.87
CA ILE A 389 7.95 -2.99 -10.70
C ILE A 389 7.68 -4.49 -10.55
N ASP A 390 6.48 -4.84 -10.11
CA ASP A 390 6.02 -6.22 -10.09
C ASP A 390 5.35 -6.56 -11.44
N PHE A 391 5.84 -7.60 -12.11
CA PHE A 391 5.33 -8.13 -13.36
C PHE A 391 4.62 -9.47 -13.16
N VAL A 392 3.74 -9.82 -14.09
CA VAL A 392 3.29 -11.20 -14.31
C VAL A 392 3.34 -11.57 -15.78
N VAL A 393 3.78 -12.80 -16.08
CA VAL A 393 3.65 -13.42 -17.40
C VAL A 393 2.45 -14.38 -17.39
N LEU A 394 1.42 -14.08 -18.18
CA LEU A 394 0.19 -14.86 -18.27
C LEU A 394 0.35 -16.09 -19.20
N ASN A 395 -0.61 -17.01 -19.13
CA ASN A 395 -0.56 -18.27 -19.89
C ASN A 395 -0.63 -18.08 -21.42
N ASN A 396 -1.12 -16.93 -21.89
CA ASN A 396 -1.10 -16.52 -23.30
C ASN A 396 0.16 -15.72 -23.68
N LEU A 397 1.19 -15.71 -22.82
CA LEU A 397 2.45 -14.97 -22.94
C LEU A 397 2.35 -13.44 -22.82
N ASP A 398 1.16 -12.88 -22.58
CA ASP A 398 1.02 -11.46 -22.21
C ASP A 398 1.79 -11.17 -20.91
N VAL A 399 2.55 -10.08 -20.91
CA VAL A 399 3.15 -9.54 -19.69
C VAL A 399 2.28 -8.39 -19.19
N LYS A 400 2.01 -8.33 -17.88
CA LYS A 400 1.26 -7.24 -17.24
C LYS A 400 1.98 -6.70 -16.01
N ILE A 401 1.78 -5.42 -15.74
CA ILE A 401 2.17 -4.74 -14.49
C ILE A 401 1.17 -5.12 -13.41
N ILE A 402 1.65 -5.66 -12.29
CA ILE A 402 0.88 -5.82 -11.05
C ILE A 402 0.86 -4.50 -10.28
N GLU A 403 2.04 -3.99 -9.90
CA GLU A 403 2.20 -2.92 -8.91
C GLU A 403 3.52 -2.17 -9.13
N LEU A 404 3.51 -0.83 -9.06
CA LEU A 404 4.74 -0.02 -8.94
C LEU A 404 4.95 0.30 -7.45
N ASN A 405 6.18 0.15 -6.98
CA ASN A 405 6.58 0.31 -5.58
C ASN A 405 7.79 1.28 -5.46
N PRO A 406 7.95 1.98 -4.31
CA PRO A 406 9.12 2.81 -4.03
C PRO A 406 10.47 2.07 -4.17
N PHE A 407 11.50 2.78 -4.64
CA PHE A 407 12.88 2.27 -4.77
C PHE A 407 13.65 2.51 -3.46
N CYS A 408 13.36 1.72 -2.43
CA CYS A 408 13.97 1.85 -1.11
C CYS A 408 13.97 0.53 -0.32
N GLU A 409 14.78 0.44 0.73
CA GLU A 409 15.01 -0.78 1.53
C GLU A 409 13.74 -1.40 2.13
N GLN A 410 12.70 -0.59 2.37
CA GLN A 410 11.39 -1.04 2.86
C GLN A 410 10.60 -1.85 1.82
N THR A 411 10.92 -1.73 0.53
CA THR A 411 10.37 -2.55 -0.55
C THR A 411 11.14 -3.86 -0.65
N GLY A 412 10.50 -5.01 -0.41
CA GLY A 412 11.18 -6.31 -0.36
C GLY A 412 11.97 -6.68 -1.63
N SER A 413 13.20 -7.20 -1.46
CA SER A 413 14.19 -7.35 -2.54
C SER A 413 14.23 -8.73 -3.24
N ALA A 414 13.28 -9.64 -2.96
CA ALA A 414 13.18 -10.96 -3.58
C ALA A 414 14.47 -11.83 -3.45
N LEU A 415 15.21 -12.13 -4.53
CA LEU A 415 16.53 -12.81 -4.53
C LEU A 415 17.73 -11.85 -4.58
N PHE A 416 17.52 -10.56 -4.33
CA PHE A 416 18.57 -9.56 -4.15
C PHE A 416 18.59 -9.07 -2.70
N SER A 417 19.65 -8.36 -2.34
CA SER A 417 19.79 -7.61 -1.09
C SER A 417 20.16 -6.17 -1.42
N TRP A 418 19.38 -5.20 -0.93
CA TRP A 418 19.65 -3.77 -1.13
C TRP A 418 21.07 -3.34 -0.75
N ASN A 419 21.67 -4.01 0.23
CA ASN A 419 22.97 -3.63 0.77
C ASN A 419 24.14 -4.31 0.05
N ILE A 420 23.94 -5.54 -0.46
CA ILE A 420 25.00 -6.33 -1.12
C ILE A 420 24.96 -6.09 -2.64
N ASP A 421 23.76 -6.06 -3.22
CA ASP A 421 23.54 -5.99 -4.66
C ASP A 421 23.30 -4.57 -5.17
N LYS A 422 23.51 -3.53 -4.34
CA LYS A 422 23.20 -2.13 -4.67
C LYS A 422 23.70 -1.73 -6.06
N ASN A 423 24.97 -2.01 -6.36
CA ASN A 423 25.57 -1.66 -7.64
C ASN A 423 24.97 -2.45 -8.83
N ILE A 424 24.48 -3.68 -8.60
CA ILE A 424 23.77 -4.45 -9.63
C ILE A 424 22.39 -3.83 -9.89
N ILE A 425 21.69 -3.47 -8.80
CA ILE A 425 20.35 -2.86 -8.81
C ILE A 425 20.34 -1.45 -9.44
N GLU A 426 21.39 -0.64 -9.22
CA GLU A 426 21.48 0.74 -9.71
C GLU A 426 22.21 0.87 -11.05
N ASN A 427 23.36 0.20 -11.24
CA ASN A 427 24.28 0.48 -12.35
C ASN A 427 24.68 -0.75 -13.18
N GLY A 428 24.26 -1.95 -12.78
CA GLY A 428 24.83 -3.21 -13.27
C GLY A 428 24.58 -3.54 -14.74
N PRO A 429 25.31 -4.53 -15.30
CA PRO A 429 24.80 -5.27 -16.44
C PRO A 429 23.49 -5.96 -16.05
N PHE A 430 22.58 -6.12 -17.02
CA PHE A 430 21.26 -6.69 -16.76
C PHE A 430 21.36 -8.07 -16.08
N THR A 431 20.65 -8.27 -14.97
CA THR A 431 20.77 -9.48 -14.13
C THR A 431 19.40 -10.10 -13.79
N PHE A 432 19.12 -11.31 -14.28
CA PHE A 432 17.92 -12.08 -13.92
C PHE A 432 18.25 -13.21 -12.92
N ARG A 433 17.72 -13.10 -11.69
CA ARG A 433 17.87 -14.12 -10.63
C ARG A 433 16.60 -14.95 -10.44
N ILE A 434 16.76 -16.26 -10.56
CA ILE A 434 15.77 -17.29 -10.18
C ILE A 434 16.42 -18.30 -9.24
N ARG A 435 15.65 -19.20 -8.64
CA ARG A 435 16.17 -20.38 -7.94
C ARG A 435 16.41 -21.51 -8.93
N GLU A 436 17.69 -21.78 -9.19
CA GLU A 436 18.14 -22.87 -10.05
C GLU A 436 18.24 -24.21 -9.31
N ASN A 437 18.11 -24.18 -7.97
CA ASN A 437 18.06 -25.35 -7.09
C ASN A 437 17.00 -25.17 -5.99
N LYS A 438 16.55 -26.27 -5.38
CA LYS A 438 15.69 -26.25 -4.18
C LYS A 438 16.38 -25.52 -3.01
N GLU A 439 15.59 -24.87 -2.16
CA GLU A 439 16.06 -24.27 -0.90
C GLU A 439 16.37 -25.35 0.16
N ASP A 440 17.26 -25.05 1.11
CA ASP A 440 17.57 -25.96 2.24
C ASP A 440 16.28 -26.37 2.97
N ASP A 441 16.03 -27.68 3.08
CA ASP A 441 14.85 -28.26 3.73
C ASP A 441 14.64 -27.76 5.16
N LYS A 442 15.70 -27.36 5.90
CA LYS A 442 15.59 -26.75 7.23
C LYS A 442 14.97 -25.36 7.16
N ILE A 443 15.32 -24.56 6.14
CA ILE A 443 14.74 -23.23 5.89
C ILE A 443 13.28 -23.39 5.47
N ILE A 444 12.99 -24.29 4.53
CA ILE A 444 11.60 -24.58 4.12
C ILE A 444 10.80 -25.10 5.32
N GLN A 445 11.33 -26.04 6.10
CA GLN A 445 10.63 -26.59 7.26
C GLN A 445 10.40 -25.56 8.37
N ALA A 446 11.29 -24.57 8.54
CA ALA A 446 11.06 -23.45 9.44
C ALA A 446 9.87 -22.58 8.99
N ILE A 447 9.79 -22.23 7.70
CA ILE A 447 8.67 -21.49 7.11
C ILE A 447 7.35 -22.28 7.25
N LEU A 448 7.37 -23.56 6.87
CA LEU A 448 6.22 -24.46 7.01
C LEU A 448 5.79 -24.63 8.48
N ASN A 449 6.70 -24.55 9.45
CA ASN A 449 6.37 -24.63 10.88
C ASN A 449 5.69 -23.35 11.41
N GLN A 450 6.13 -22.16 10.97
CA GLN A 450 5.42 -20.91 11.25
C GLN A 450 3.95 -21.01 10.78
N TRP A 451 3.74 -21.53 9.56
CA TRP A 451 2.40 -21.71 8.98
C TRP A 451 1.59 -22.83 9.63
N LYS A 452 2.22 -23.95 10.03
CA LYS A 452 1.55 -24.99 10.85
C LYS A 452 0.99 -24.37 12.13
N GLU A 453 1.77 -23.55 12.85
CA GLU A 453 1.24 -22.90 14.05
C GLU A 453 0.02 -22.03 13.74
N ILE A 454 0.09 -21.21 12.69
CA ILE A 454 -1.00 -20.35 12.25
C ILE A 454 -2.27 -21.19 12.02
N ILE A 455 -2.18 -22.21 11.16
CA ILE A 455 -3.28 -23.11 10.80
C ILE A 455 -3.81 -23.90 12.01
N GLU A 456 -2.97 -24.24 12.99
CA GLU A 456 -3.35 -25.02 14.17
C GLU A 456 -3.87 -24.19 15.36
N LYS A 457 -3.57 -22.89 15.44
CA LYS A 457 -3.94 -22.02 16.58
C LYS A 457 -5.46 -22.03 16.87
N LYS A 458 -6.34 -22.19 15.87
CA LYS A 458 -7.80 -22.38 16.09
C LYS A 458 -8.18 -23.78 16.64
N LYS A 459 -7.44 -24.86 16.35
CA LYS A 459 -7.72 -26.22 16.90
C LYS A 459 -7.64 -26.24 18.42
N LYS A 460 -6.59 -25.63 19.00
CA LYS A 460 -6.38 -25.56 20.46
C LYS A 460 -7.46 -24.71 21.15
N LYS A 461 -7.89 -23.57 20.57
CA LYS A 461 -9.02 -22.77 21.07
C LYS A 461 -10.36 -23.54 21.05
N LYS A 462 -10.72 -24.20 19.92
CA LYS A 462 -11.96 -25.01 19.84
C LYS A 462 -11.98 -26.17 20.85
N LYS A 463 -10.84 -26.86 21.10
CA LYS A 463 -10.75 -27.89 22.16
C LYS A 463 -10.93 -27.31 23.58
N LYS A 464 -10.38 -26.13 23.89
CA LYS A 464 -10.60 -25.47 25.20
C LYS A 464 -12.07 -25.09 25.42
N ILE A 465 -12.76 -24.57 24.39
CA ILE A 465 -14.20 -24.22 24.48
C ILE A 465 -15.07 -25.48 24.70
N LYS A 466 -14.83 -26.57 23.94
CA LYS A 466 -15.54 -27.84 24.15
C LYS A 466 -15.26 -28.49 25.51
N LYS A 467 -14.08 -28.25 26.14
CA LYS A 467 -13.82 -28.67 27.53
C LYS A 467 -14.50 -27.78 28.59
N LYS A 468 -14.77 -26.50 28.31
CA LYS A 468 -15.60 -25.66 29.19
C LYS A 468 -17.09 -26.02 29.11
N LYS A 469 -17.65 -26.21 27.91
CA LYS A 469 -19.03 -26.74 27.69
C LYS A 469 -19.20 -28.26 28.00
N LYS A 470 -18.35 -28.81 28.85
CA LYS A 470 -18.45 -30.16 29.47
C LYS A 470 -18.03 -30.11 30.96
N LYS A 471 -17.98 -28.91 31.54
CA LYS A 471 -17.74 -28.60 32.96
C LYS A 471 -18.76 -27.56 33.49
N ILE A 472 -19.75 -27.27 32.65
CA ILE A 472 -21.04 -26.65 32.85
C ILE A 472 -21.98 -27.59 32.09
#